data_AF-W1PU25-F1
#
_entry.id   AF-W1PU25-F1
#
_cell.length_a   1.000
_cell.length_b   1.000
_cell.length_c   1.000
_cell.angle_alpha   90.00
_cell.angle_beta   90.00
_cell.angle_gamma   90.00
#
_symmetry.space_group_name_H-M   'P 1'
#
loop_
_entity.id
_entity.type
_entity.pdbx_description
1 polymer ?
#
loop_
_entity_poly.entity_id
_entity_poly.type
_entity_poly.pdbx_seq_one_letter_code
_entity_poly.pdbx_strand_id
1 'polypeptide(L)'
;MAIARSWPSLSLLLWARVSGLLVAMLVLSWALGFRESFLSPAEESHIYAVLHPLLMVIGFIVLSGEAILVHKASGEWSMSSKKTVHLSLQGVVLGLGVFGVWTKFQGFNGWVGNLYSLHSWMGFICLFLFAAQVLP
;
A
#
# COMPACT_ATOMS: atom_id res chain seq x y z
N MET A 1 12.71 -37.41 4.29
CA MET A 1 13.08 -36.23 5.09
C MET A 1 11.91 -35.23 5.02
N ALA A 2 11.00 -35.25 6.00
CA ALA A 2 9.85 -34.36 6.01
C ALA A 2 10.31 -32.99 6.53
N ILE A 3 10.24 -31.96 5.68
CA ILE A 3 10.47 -30.57 6.08
C ILE A 3 9.32 -30.21 7.03
N ALA A 4 9.61 -30.12 8.33
CA ALA A 4 8.66 -29.62 9.31
C ALA A 4 8.35 -28.17 8.95
N ARG A 5 7.19 -27.96 8.31
CA ARG A 5 6.73 -26.63 7.93
C ARG A 5 6.34 -25.90 9.21
N SER A 6 7.27 -25.15 9.80
CA SER A 6 6.99 -24.30 10.96
C SER A 6 6.06 -23.18 10.49
N TRP A 7 4.79 -23.34 10.78
CA TRP A 7 3.80 -22.30 10.55
C TRP A 7 4.12 -21.10 11.46
N PRO A 8 3.95 -19.85 10.99
CA PRO A 8 4.03 -18.72 11.90
C PRO A 8 3.04 -18.96 13.03
N SER A 9 3.50 -18.77 14.27
CA SER A 9 2.61 -18.92 15.42
C SER A 9 1.46 -17.93 15.29
N LEU A 10 0.26 -18.30 15.76
CA LEU A 10 -0.92 -17.43 15.77
C LEU A 10 -0.58 -16.03 16.33
N SER A 11 0.33 -16.00 17.32
CA SER A 11 0.91 -14.78 17.89
C SER A 11 1.53 -13.84 16.83
N LEU A 12 2.33 -14.34 15.88
CA LEU A 12 2.95 -13.51 14.85
C LEU A 12 1.93 -12.88 13.89
N LEU A 13 0.88 -13.61 13.51
CA LEU A 13 -0.17 -13.05 12.66
C LEU A 13 -0.97 -11.97 13.40
N LEU A 14 -1.23 -12.17 14.70
CA LEU A 14 -1.89 -11.17 15.52
C LEU A 14 -1.04 -9.90 15.62
N TRP A 15 0.27 -10.03 15.87
CA TRP A 15 1.19 -8.88 15.90
C TRP A 15 1.22 -8.13 14.58
N ALA A 16 1.26 -8.83 13.44
CA ALA A 16 1.23 -8.20 12.12
C ALA A 16 -0.09 -7.42 11.87
N ARG A 17 -1.23 -7.95 12.30
CA ARG A 17 -2.53 -7.27 12.17
C ARG A 17 -2.64 -6.06 13.07
N VAL A 18 -2.20 -6.18 14.33
CA VAL A 18 -2.20 -5.06 15.28
C VAL A 18 -1.27 -3.94 14.80
N SER A 19 -0.08 -4.27 14.29
CA SER A 19 0.83 -3.26 13.73
C SER A 19 0.27 -2.62 12.47
N GLY A 20 -0.35 -3.38 11.57
CA GLY A 20 -1.04 -2.86 10.39
C GLY A 20 -2.18 -1.90 10.74
N LEU A 21 -3.02 -2.27 11.70
CA LEU A 21 -4.10 -1.41 12.22
C LEU A 21 -3.55 -0.14 12.87
N LEU A 22 -2.48 -0.26 13.66
CA LEU A 22 -1.82 0.90 14.27
C LEU A 22 -1.28 1.86 13.20
N VAL A 23 -0.59 1.35 12.18
CA VAL A 23 -0.08 2.17 11.06
C VAL A 23 -1.24 2.85 10.32
N ALA A 24 -2.34 2.14 10.07
CA ALA A 24 -3.54 2.72 9.43
C ALA A 24 -4.15 3.85 10.27
N MET A 25 -4.28 3.66 11.59
CA MET A 25 -4.79 4.70 12.49
C MET A 25 -3.87 5.92 12.54
N LEU A 26 -2.55 5.71 12.58
CA LEU A 26 -1.57 6.79 12.60
C LEU A 26 -1.60 7.62 11.32
N VAL A 27 -1.63 6.98 10.13
CA VAL A 27 -1.69 7.72 8.86
C VAL A 27 -3.02 8.46 8.68
N LEU A 28 -4.14 7.89 9.15
CA LEU A 28 -5.44 8.57 9.15
C LEU A 28 -5.48 9.75 10.12
N SER A 29 -4.94 9.56 11.33
CA SER A 29 -4.83 10.63 12.33
C SER A 29 -3.96 11.77 11.82
N TRP A 30 -2.86 11.42 11.14
CA TRP A 30 -2.01 12.39 10.47
C TRP A 30 -2.76 13.15 9.37
N ALA A 31 -3.41 12.44 8.45
CA ALA A 31 -4.12 13.01 7.31
C ALA A 31 -5.29 13.94 7.71
N LEU A 32 -5.99 13.62 8.81
CA LEU A 32 -7.16 14.38 9.27
C LEU A 32 -6.81 15.48 10.27
N GLY A 33 -5.81 15.24 11.13
CA GLY A 33 -5.43 16.13 12.22
C GLY A 33 -4.42 17.20 11.85
N PHE A 34 -3.58 16.96 10.84
CA PHE A 34 -2.52 17.89 10.44
C PHE A 34 -2.83 18.46 9.06
N ARG A 35 -3.51 19.62 9.05
CA ARG A 35 -3.97 20.32 7.84
C ARG A 35 -3.02 21.40 7.31
N GLU A 36 -1.99 21.72 8.08
CA GLU A 36 -1.07 22.81 7.75
C GLU A 36 0.20 22.25 7.11
N SER A 37 0.41 22.52 5.82
CA SER A 37 1.77 22.52 5.26
C SER A 37 2.43 23.85 5.63
N PHE A 38 3.70 23.80 6.08
CA PHE A 38 4.49 25.00 6.44
C PHE A 38 4.58 26.07 5.33
N LEU A 39 4.18 25.74 4.10
CA LEU A 39 4.11 26.62 2.95
C LEU A 39 2.69 26.55 2.42
N SER A 40 1.91 27.61 2.60
CA SER A 40 0.47 27.68 2.26
C SER A 40 0.26 27.48 0.76
N PRO A 41 -0.27 26.33 0.30
CA PRO A 41 -0.61 26.12 -1.09
C PRO A 41 -2.14 26.12 -1.23
N ALA A 42 -2.68 26.29 -2.45
CA ALA A 42 -4.14 26.28 -2.66
C ALA A 42 -4.79 25.00 -2.09
N GLU A 43 -5.99 25.07 -1.51
CA GLU A 43 -6.62 23.94 -0.78
C GLU A 43 -6.67 22.63 -1.60
N GLU A 44 -6.89 22.69 -2.92
CA GLU A 44 -6.89 21.50 -3.79
C GLU A 44 -5.53 20.78 -3.81
N SER A 45 -4.43 21.52 -3.76
CA SER A 45 -3.08 20.94 -3.76
C SER A 45 -2.76 20.20 -2.45
N HIS A 46 -3.38 20.62 -1.34
CA HIS A 46 -3.23 19.96 -0.05
C HIS A 46 -3.88 18.58 -0.04
N ILE A 47 -5.09 18.45 -0.62
CA ILE A 47 -5.80 17.17 -0.71
C ILE A 47 -4.95 16.14 -1.47
N TYR A 48 -4.40 16.51 -2.62
CA TYR A 48 -3.55 15.60 -3.40
C TYR A 48 -2.25 15.23 -2.68
N ALA A 49 -1.67 16.16 -1.92
CA ALA A 49 -0.46 15.93 -1.13
C ALA A 49 -0.68 14.94 0.02
N VAL A 50 -1.86 14.95 0.66
CA VAL A 50 -2.26 14.01 1.71
C VAL A 50 -2.69 12.66 1.13
N LEU A 51 -3.38 12.67 0.00
CA LEU A 51 -3.94 11.46 -0.61
C LEU A 51 -2.84 10.50 -1.09
N HIS A 52 -1.71 11.01 -1.60
CA HIS A 52 -0.59 10.17 -2.02
C HIS A 52 -0.06 9.26 -0.89
N PRO A 53 0.48 9.77 0.23
CA PRO A 53 0.99 8.92 1.30
C PRO A 53 -0.12 8.07 1.95
N LEU A 54 -1.36 8.57 2.03
CA LEU A 54 -2.48 7.80 2.56
C LEU A 54 -2.74 6.53 1.72
N LEU A 55 -2.85 6.68 0.40
CA LEU A 55 -3.09 5.57 -0.51
C LEU A 55 -1.89 4.61 -0.58
N MET A 56 -0.67 5.14 -0.53
CA MET A 56 0.54 4.32 -0.53
C MET A 56 0.67 3.47 0.74
N VAL A 57 0.39 4.04 1.92
CA VAL A 57 0.48 3.29 3.18
C VAL A 57 -0.66 2.28 3.31
N ILE A 58 -1.91 2.70 3.07
CA ILE A 58 -3.06 1.80 3.20
C ILE A 58 -3.02 0.70 2.11
N GLY A 59 -2.72 1.06 0.86
CA GLY A 59 -2.61 0.11 -0.24
C GLY A 59 -1.36 -0.77 -0.17
N PHE A 60 -0.19 -0.18 -0.43
CA PHE A 60 1.05 -0.93 -0.66
C PHE A 60 1.64 -1.56 0.61
N ILE A 61 1.30 -1.06 1.79
CA ILE A 61 1.82 -1.61 3.06
C ILE A 61 0.75 -2.48 3.74
N VAL A 62 -0.39 -1.90 4.11
CA VAL A 62 -1.39 -2.60 4.93
C VAL A 62 -2.15 -3.65 4.12
N LEU A 63 -2.81 -3.26 3.02
CA LEU A 63 -3.60 -4.19 2.20
C LEU A 63 -2.74 -5.23 1.48
N SER A 64 -1.58 -4.83 0.94
CA SER A 64 -0.62 -5.78 0.34
C SER A 64 -0.13 -6.81 1.35
N GLY A 65 0.16 -6.39 2.60
CA GLY A 65 0.53 -7.27 3.69
C GLY A 65 -0.54 -8.32 3.99
N GLU A 66 -1.79 -7.91 4.14
CA GLU A 66 -2.91 -8.84 4.35
C GLU A 66 -3.09 -9.77 3.14
N ALA A 67 -2.97 -9.26 1.91
CA ALA A 67 -3.06 -10.07 0.69
C ALA A 67 -2.02 -11.19 0.66
N ILE A 68 -0.77 -10.91 1.06
CA ILE A 68 0.31 -11.91 1.16
C ILE A 68 -0.02 -12.97 2.23
N LEU A 69 -0.62 -12.55 3.35
CA LEU A 69 -0.97 -13.43 4.47
C LEU A 69 -2.19 -14.34 4.19
N VAL A 70 -3.01 -14.07 3.16
CA VAL A 70 -4.16 -14.93 2.77
C VAL A 70 -3.76 -16.40 2.60
N HIS A 71 -2.60 -16.66 2.02
CA HIS A 71 -2.12 -18.04 1.82
C HIS A 71 -1.68 -18.73 3.12
N LYS A 72 -1.44 -17.97 4.20
CA LYS A 72 -1.10 -18.48 5.52
C LYS A 72 -2.33 -18.78 6.38
N ALA A 73 -3.50 -18.26 6.00
CA ALA A 73 -4.74 -18.62 6.67
C ALA A 73 -4.98 -20.13 6.58
N SER A 74 -4.83 -20.80 7.72
CA SER A 74 -5.16 -22.21 7.92
C SER A 74 -6.67 -22.33 8.10
N GLY A 75 -7.33 -22.96 7.13
CA GLY A 75 -8.78 -23.15 7.10
C GLY A 75 -9.21 -23.80 5.79
N GLU A 76 -10.45 -24.31 5.78
CA GLU A 76 -11.19 -25.10 4.77
C GLU A 76 -11.22 -24.53 3.34
N TRP A 77 -10.53 -23.42 3.11
CA TRP A 77 -10.51 -22.72 1.84
C TRP A 77 -9.65 -23.47 0.82
N SER A 78 -10.23 -23.66 -0.37
CA SER A 78 -9.51 -24.22 -1.51
C SER A 78 -8.32 -23.34 -1.91
N MET A 79 -7.28 -23.95 -2.49
CA MET A 79 -6.13 -23.22 -3.02
C MET A 79 -6.50 -22.24 -4.13
N SER A 80 -7.54 -22.55 -4.91
CA SER A 80 -8.07 -21.66 -5.94
C SER A 80 -8.66 -20.40 -5.31
N SER A 81 -9.49 -20.54 -4.27
CA SER A 81 -10.08 -19.42 -3.55
C SER A 81 -9.02 -18.49 -2.92
N LYS A 82 -7.97 -19.07 -2.31
CA LYS A 82 -6.85 -18.28 -1.75
C LYS A 82 -6.10 -17.49 -2.82
N LYS A 83 -5.86 -18.10 -3.99
CA LYS A 83 -5.25 -17.42 -5.14
C LYS A 83 -6.11 -16.29 -5.66
N THR A 84 -7.41 -16.52 -5.82
CA THR A 84 -8.34 -15.48 -6.28
C THR A 84 -8.35 -14.30 -5.33
N VAL A 85 -8.51 -14.52 -4.02
CA VAL A 85 -8.52 -13.43 -3.04
C VAL A 85 -7.17 -12.70 -3.00
N HIS A 86 -6.06 -13.43 -3.03
CA HIS A 86 -4.73 -12.83 -3.11
C HIS A 86 -4.61 -11.92 -4.34
N LEU A 87 -4.94 -12.43 -5.52
CA LEU A 87 -4.81 -11.67 -6.77
C LEU A 87 -5.77 -10.48 -6.82
N SER A 88 -7.01 -10.64 -6.35
CA SER A 88 -7.99 -9.55 -6.27
C SER A 88 -7.53 -8.43 -5.34
N LEU A 89 -7.02 -8.79 -4.14
CA LEU A 89 -6.49 -7.80 -3.21
C LEU A 89 -5.26 -7.09 -3.79
N GLN A 90 -4.32 -7.81 -4.40
CA GLN A 90 -3.17 -7.18 -5.05
C GLN A 90 -3.56 -6.31 -6.25
N GLY A 91 -4.61 -6.67 -6.99
CA GLY A 91 -5.19 -5.83 -8.03
C GLY A 91 -5.75 -4.51 -7.48
N VAL A 92 -6.45 -4.54 -6.34
CA VAL A 92 -6.90 -3.33 -5.63
C VAL A 92 -5.70 -2.50 -5.19
N VAL A 93 -4.67 -3.13 -4.61
CA VAL A 93 -3.43 -2.44 -4.21
C VAL A 93 -2.78 -1.73 -5.40
N LEU A 94 -2.66 -2.39 -6.55
CA LEU A 94 -2.11 -1.79 -7.76
C LEU A 94 -2.94 -0.57 -8.19
N GLY A 95 -4.27 -0.67 -8.19
CA GLY A 95 -5.16 0.46 -8.49
C GLY A 95 -4.97 1.64 -7.54
N LEU A 96 -4.88 1.38 -6.23
CA LEU A 96 -4.60 2.42 -5.22
C LEU A 96 -3.22 3.06 -5.42
N GLY A 97 -2.20 2.27 -5.81
CA GLY A 97 -0.86 2.79 -6.10
C GLY A 97 -0.83 3.68 -7.33
N VAL A 98 -1.47 3.25 -8.43
CA VAL A 98 -1.59 4.08 -9.65
C VAL A 98 -2.31 5.38 -9.33
N PHE A 99 -3.41 5.32 -8.59
CA PHE A 99 -4.15 6.52 -8.19
C PHE A 99 -3.33 7.41 -7.23
N GLY A 100 -2.63 6.83 -6.26
CA GLY A 100 -1.75 7.57 -5.35
C GLY A 100 -0.58 8.23 -6.06
N VAL A 101 0.03 7.60 -7.08
CA VAL A 101 1.04 8.26 -7.92
C VAL A 101 0.41 9.38 -8.73
N TRP A 102 -0.75 9.13 -9.34
CA TRP A 102 -1.46 10.12 -10.15
C TRP A 102 -1.74 11.41 -9.37
N THR A 103 -2.11 11.35 -8.09
CA THR A 103 -2.37 12.56 -7.28
C THR A 103 -1.13 13.45 -7.15
N LYS A 104 0.09 12.91 -7.12
CA LYS A 104 1.32 13.72 -7.10
C LYS A 104 1.52 14.53 -8.38
N PHE A 105 1.05 14.01 -9.51
CA PHE A 105 1.17 14.68 -10.80
C PHE A 105 0.08 15.71 -11.09
N GLN A 106 -0.96 15.79 -10.25
CA GLN A 106 -1.98 16.86 -10.32
C GLN A 106 -1.53 18.18 -9.66
N GLY A 107 -0.36 18.21 -9.02
CA GLY A 107 0.22 19.43 -8.44
C GLY A 107 0.85 20.37 -9.48
N PHE A 108 1.11 21.62 -9.06
CA PHE A 108 1.56 22.72 -9.91
C PHE A 108 2.90 22.50 -10.68
N ASN A 109 3.76 21.57 -10.25
CA ASN A 109 5.13 21.44 -10.77
C ASN A 109 5.28 20.51 -12.01
N GLY A 110 4.17 19.96 -12.54
CA GLY A 110 4.20 19.09 -13.72
C GLY A 110 5.03 17.80 -13.54
N TRP A 111 5.25 17.06 -14.62
CA TRP A 111 5.91 15.74 -14.54
C TRP A 111 7.39 15.80 -14.18
N VAL A 112 8.15 16.70 -14.82
CA VAL A 112 9.60 16.82 -14.61
C VAL A 112 9.94 17.35 -13.22
N GLY A 113 9.12 18.28 -12.69
CA GLY A 113 9.30 18.84 -11.35
C GLY A 113 9.01 17.86 -10.20
N ASN A 114 8.38 16.71 -10.48
CA ASN A 114 8.04 15.71 -9.47
C ASN A 114 8.96 14.46 -9.50
N LEU A 115 9.76 14.27 -10.56
CA LEU A 115 10.59 13.08 -10.79
C LEU A 115 12.09 13.27 -10.46
N TYR A 116 12.45 14.30 -9.70
CA TYR A 116 13.87 14.58 -9.39
C TYR A 116 14.39 13.82 -8.16
N SER A 117 13.50 13.33 -7.28
CA SER A 117 13.88 12.74 -6.00
C SER A 117 14.15 11.25 -6.11
N LEU A 118 15.15 10.71 -5.41
CA LEU A 118 15.40 9.26 -5.35
C LEU A 118 14.12 8.47 -4.96
N HIS A 119 13.32 9.01 -4.06
CA HIS A 119 12.03 8.43 -3.66
C HIS A 119 11.09 8.23 -4.86
N SER A 120 10.96 9.24 -5.73
CA SER A 120 10.10 9.13 -6.92
C SER A 120 10.58 8.05 -7.89
N TRP A 121 11.90 7.94 -8.13
CA TRP A 121 12.47 6.88 -8.98
C TRP A 121 12.22 5.49 -8.41
N MET A 122 12.50 5.29 -7.12
CA MET A 122 12.24 4.02 -6.44
C MET A 122 10.75 3.68 -6.40
N GLY A 123 9.88 4.67 -6.20
CA GLY A 123 8.44 4.51 -6.21
C GLY A 123 7.91 4.05 -7.58
N PHE A 124 8.39 4.64 -8.67
CA PHE A 124 8.03 4.20 -10.02
C PHE A 124 8.53 2.79 -10.32
N ILE A 125 9.79 2.47 -9.99
CA ILE A 125 10.33 1.12 -10.15
C ILE A 125 9.48 0.11 -9.36
N CYS A 126 9.13 0.45 -8.11
CA CYS A 126 8.26 -0.39 -7.29
C CYS A 126 6.89 -0.61 -7.94
N LEU A 127 6.25 0.44 -8.46
CA LEU A 127 4.96 0.34 -9.14
C LEU A 127 5.04 -0.56 -10.38
N PHE A 128 6.08 -0.42 -11.20
CA PHE A 128 6.28 -1.26 -12.39
C PHE A 128 6.54 -2.73 -12.02
N LEU A 129 7.41 -2.99 -11.03
CA LEU A 129 7.67 -4.35 -10.56
C LEU A 129 6.42 -4.98 -9.95
N PHE A 130 5.63 -4.20 -9.21
CA PHE A 130 4.38 -4.67 -8.63
C PHE A 130 3.33 -4.97 -9.71
N ALA A 131 3.20 -4.10 -10.72
CA ALA A 131 2.32 -4.36 -11.86
C ALA A 131 2.72 -5.63 -12.62
N ALA A 132 4.01 -5.84 -12.87
CA ALA A 132 4.54 -7.06 -13.49
C ALA A 132 4.36 -8.31 -12.61
N GLN A 133 4.29 -8.16 -11.28
CA GLN A 133 4.01 -9.26 -10.35
C GLN A 133 2.51 -9.62 -10.32
N VAL A 134 1.62 -8.65 -10.51
CA VAL A 134 0.17 -8.84 -10.46
C VAL A 134 -0.41 -9.28 -11.80
N LEU A 135 0.11 -8.75 -12.91
CA LEU A 135 -0.31 -9.10 -14.25
C LEU A 135 0.34 -10.44 -14.66
N PRO A 136 -0.43 -11.44 -15.10
CA PRO A 136 0.07 -12.75 -15.49
C PRO A 136 0.87 -12.74 -16.82
#